data_AF-A0A5J4PAL1-F1
#
_entry.id   AF-A0A5J4PAL1-F1
#
_cell.length_a   1.000
_cell.length_b   1.000
_cell.length_c   1.000
_cell.angle_alpha   90.00
_cell.angle_beta   90.00
_cell.angle_gamma   90.00
#
_symmetry.space_group_name_H-M   'P 1'
#
loop_
_entity.id
_entity.type
_entity.pdbx_description
1 polymer ?
#
loop_
_entity_poly.entity_id
_entity_poly.type
_entity_poly.pdbx_seq_one_letter_code
_entity_poly.pdbx_strand_id
1 'polypeptide(L)'
;LQVECNKKFGYSADDTLKLIQSLYEKKVTTYPRVDTTYLSDDVYPKCPTILEGLKDYVSLTAPLKDTKLSKSKKVFDTSKVTDHHAIIPTGVYSQQNLTVQERSVFDLVARRFIAAFYPDCKVSTTTILGEVNEIEFKVTGKQILEPGWRVIFSQEEKQEEKEENEERTLPLFVKGESGPHTPDLNEKQTQPPKPHT
;
A
#
# COMPACT_ATOMS: atom_id res chain seq x y z
N LEU A 1 -0.17 -7.59 8.10
CA LEU A 1 0.32 -8.72 7.26
C LEU A 1 -0.78 -9.77 7.06
N GLN A 2 -1.31 -10.39 8.12
CA GLN A 2 -2.38 -11.42 8.01
C GLN A 2 -3.59 -10.97 7.17
N VAL A 3 -4.11 -9.76 7.41
CA VAL A 3 -5.22 -9.19 6.62
C VAL A 3 -4.88 -9.10 5.13
N GLU A 4 -3.67 -8.65 4.78
CA GLU A 4 -3.23 -8.55 3.38
C GLU A 4 -3.07 -9.92 2.73
N CYS A 5 -2.51 -10.90 3.45
CA CYS A 5 -2.40 -12.28 2.98
C CYS A 5 -3.76 -12.93 2.76
N ASN A 6 -4.74 -12.66 3.63
CA ASN A 6 -6.11 -13.12 3.46
C ASN A 6 -6.76 -12.48 2.22
N LYS A 7 -6.70 -11.14 2.10
CA LYS A 7 -7.26 -10.40 0.96
C LYS A 7 -6.68 -10.90 -0.38
N LYS A 8 -5.36 -11.08 -0.46
CA LYS A 8 -4.67 -11.39 -1.72
C LYS A 8 -4.59 -12.87 -2.06
N PHE A 9 -4.48 -13.74 -1.05
CA PHE A 9 -4.17 -15.15 -1.26
C PHE A 9 -5.14 -16.11 -0.57
N GLY A 10 -6.12 -15.60 0.19
CA GLY A 10 -7.05 -16.43 0.96
C GLY A 10 -6.41 -17.15 2.14
N TYR A 11 -5.20 -16.76 2.56
CA TYR A 11 -4.52 -17.41 3.68
C TYR A 11 -5.22 -17.08 5.00
N SER A 12 -5.40 -18.10 5.84
CA SER A 12 -5.86 -17.88 7.21
C SER A 12 -4.81 -17.12 8.03
N ALA A 13 -5.23 -16.56 9.17
CA ALA A 13 -4.31 -15.92 10.11
C ALA A 13 -3.22 -16.90 10.59
N ASP A 14 -3.59 -18.15 10.84
CA ASP A 14 -2.70 -19.22 11.28
C ASP A 14 -1.72 -19.65 10.19
N ASP A 15 -2.17 -19.79 8.93
CA ASP A 15 -1.29 -20.14 7.82
C ASP A 15 -0.28 -19.02 7.56
N THR A 16 -0.74 -17.77 7.57
CA THR A 16 0.16 -16.62 7.45
C THR A 16 1.19 -16.61 8.57
N LEU A 17 0.78 -16.89 9.81
CA LEU A 17 1.68 -16.95 10.96
C LEU A 17 2.74 -18.05 10.81
N LYS A 18 2.35 -19.25 10.35
CA LYS A 18 3.30 -20.35 10.06
C LYS A 18 4.30 -19.97 8.97
N LEU A 19 3.83 -19.35 7.89
CA LEU A 19 4.68 -18.93 6.77
C LEU A 19 5.69 -17.86 7.18
N ILE A 20 5.26 -16.81 7.90
CA ILE A 20 6.18 -15.76 8.35
C ILE A 20 7.12 -16.26 9.47
N GLN A 21 6.69 -17.21 10.29
CA GLN A 21 7.56 -17.89 11.26
C GLN A 21 8.66 -18.67 10.55
N SER A 22 8.33 -19.43 9.50
CA SER A 22 9.31 -20.12 8.66
C SER A 22 10.32 -19.14 8.04
N LEU A 23 9.85 -18.01 7.49
CA LEU A 23 10.72 -16.95 6.94
C LEU A 23 11.68 -16.36 7.99
N TYR A 24 11.20 -16.15 9.21
CA TYR A 24 12.03 -15.71 10.33
C TYR A 24 13.08 -16.76 10.73
N GLU A 25 12.72 -18.03 10.78
CA GLU A 25 13.64 -19.14 11.08
C GLU A 25 14.71 -19.30 10.00
N LYS A 26 14.35 -19.06 8.73
CA LYS A 26 15.26 -18.95 7.58
C LYS A 26 16.06 -17.65 7.54
N LYS A 27 15.90 -16.76 8.53
CA LYS A 27 16.64 -15.50 8.72
C LYS A 27 16.44 -14.45 7.63
N VAL A 28 15.36 -14.54 6.86
CA VAL A 28 15.07 -13.58 5.78
C VAL A 28 14.16 -12.43 6.20
N THR A 29 13.40 -12.60 7.30
CA THR A 29 12.59 -11.55 7.92
C THR A 29 12.91 -11.40 9.40
N THR A 30 12.52 -10.28 10.01
CA THR A 30 12.59 -10.08 11.46
C THR A 30 11.47 -10.80 12.22
N TYR A 31 11.52 -10.72 13.55
CA TYR A 31 10.61 -11.41 14.45
C TYR A 31 9.14 -11.17 14.07
N PRO A 32 8.31 -12.22 13.90
CA PRO A 32 7.02 -12.08 13.23
C PRO A 32 5.83 -11.81 14.15
N ARG A 33 5.99 -11.88 15.48
CA ARG A 33 4.91 -11.71 16.46
C ARG A 33 5.00 -10.35 17.11
N VAL A 34 4.65 -9.33 16.33
CA VAL A 34 4.77 -7.93 16.72
C VAL A 34 3.44 -7.21 16.52
N ASP A 35 3.17 -6.24 17.39
CA ASP A 35 1.95 -5.41 17.38
C ASP A 35 2.20 -4.00 16.86
N THR A 36 3.46 -3.66 16.53
CA THR A 36 3.86 -2.37 15.98
C THR A 36 4.18 -2.44 14.48
N THR A 37 3.89 -1.33 13.79
CA THR A 37 4.31 -1.07 12.40
C THR A 37 5.47 -0.10 12.30
N TYR A 38 6.06 0.30 13.43
CA TYR A 38 7.16 1.26 13.48
C TYR A 38 8.52 0.56 13.58
N LEU A 39 9.55 1.25 13.10
CA LEU A 39 10.95 0.93 13.24
C LEU A 39 11.58 1.90 14.25
N SER A 40 12.56 1.43 15.01
CA SER A 40 13.35 2.27 15.88
C SER A 40 14.41 3.04 15.08
N ASP A 41 14.91 4.14 15.64
CA ASP A 41 15.85 5.01 14.96
C ASP A 41 17.21 4.33 14.66
N ASP A 42 17.59 3.30 15.41
CA ASP A 42 18.82 2.53 15.23
C ASP A 42 18.76 1.56 14.04
N VAL A 43 17.55 1.28 13.52
CA VAL A 43 17.36 0.46 12.32
C VAL A 43 17.66 1.27 11.06
N TYR A 44 17.42 2.59 11.08
CA TYR A 44 17.56 3.45 9.90
C TYR A 44 18.95 3.36 9.22
N PRO A 45 20.09 3.37 9.93
CA PRO A 45 21.42 3.22 9.31
C PRO A 45 21.63 1.86 8.61
N LYS A 46 20.83 0.83 8.96
CA LYS A 46 20.92 -0.52 8.37
C LYS A 46 20.08 -0.65 7.09
N CYS A 47 19.11 0.25 6.88
CA CYS A 47 18.18 0.18 5.75
C CYS A 47 18.86 0.16 4.36
N PRO A 48 19.92 0.95 4.08
CA PRO A 48 20.62 0.86 2.79
C PRO A 48 21.14 -0.55 2.50
N THR A 49 21.81 -1.18 3.46
CA THR A 49 22.32 -2.56 3.32
C THR A 49 21.20 -3.58 3.18
N ILE A 50 20.08 -3.40 3.89
CA ILE A 50 18.91 -4.26 3.75
C ILE A 50 18.35 -4.18 2.32
N LEU A 51 18.20 -2.96 1.77
CA LEU A 51 17.71 -2.74 0.40
C LEU A 51 18.65 -3.34 -0.65
N GLU A 52 19.96 -3.20 -0.49
CA GLU A 52 20.97 -3.82 -1.36
C GLU A 52 20.88 -5.35 -1.36
N GLY A 53 20.52 -5.94 -0.23
CA GLY A 53 20.33 -7.38 -0.08
C GLY A 53 19.12 -7.95 -0.82
N LEU A 54 18.16 -7.12 -1.22
CA LEU A 54 16.94 -7.53 -1.93
C LEU A 54 17.17 -7.71 -3.44
N LYS A 55 18.00 -8.69 -3.80
CA LYS A 55 18.45 -8.92 -5.20
C LYS A 55 17.31 -9.18 -6.19
N ASP A 56 16.26 -9.87 -5.77
CA ASP A 56 15.10 -10.15 -6.64
C ASP A 56 14.21 -8.91 -6.84
N TYR A 57 14.48 -7.82 -6.11
CA TYR A 57 13.73 -6.56 -6.11
C TYR A 57 14.53 -5.39 -6.67
N VAL A 58 15.64 -5.64 -7.37
CA VAL A 58 16.54 -4.60 -7.87
C VAL A 58 15.83 -3.55 -8.72
N SER A 59 14.82 -3.92 -9.51
CA SER A 59 14.04 -2.95 -10.27
C SER A 59 13.29 -1.94 -9.39
N LEU A 60 12.94 -2.32 -8.16
CA LEU A 60 12.26 -1.48 -7.17
C LEU A 60 13.23 -0.80 -6.21
N THR A 61 14.43 -1.34 -5.98
CA THR A 61 15.43 -0.71 -5.09
C THR A 61 16.39 0.21 -5.84
N ALA A 62 16.58 0.02 -7.15
CA ALA A 62 17.48 0.85 -7.96
C ALA A 62 17.19 2.36 -7.88
N PRO A 63 15.92 2.84 -7.89
CA PRO A 63 15.62 4.27 -7.75
C PRO A 63 15.99 4.86 -6.38
N LEU A 64 16.16 4.01 -5.35
CA LEU A 64 16.55 4.40 -4.01
C LEU A 64 18.07 4.37 -3.81
N LYS A 65 18.81 3.71 -4.71
CA LYS A 65 20.27 3.54 -4.61
C LYS A 65 20.97 4.89 -4.71
N ASP A 66 21.96 5.10 -3.86
CA ASP A 66 22.76 6.34 -3.79
C ASP A 66 21.93 7.61 -3.47
N THR A 67 20.66 7.44 -3.05
CA THR A 67 19.81 8.54 -2.59
C THR A 67 19.76 8.60 -1.07
N LYS A 68 19.47 9.78 -0.52
CA LYS A 68 19.16 9.90 0.91
C LYS A 68 17.77 9.31 1.16
N LEU A 69 17.72 8.17 1.86
CA LEU A 69 16.47 7.53 2.26
C LEU A 69 15.60 8.48 3.11
N SER A 70 14.28 8.37 2.97
CA SER A 70 13.35 9.11 3.81
C SER A 70 13.33 8.54 5.23
N LYS A 71 13.48 9.42 6.24
CA LYS A 71 13.33 9.07 7.67
C LYS A 71 12.04 9.68 8.24
N SER A 72 10.90 9.22 7.74
CA SER A 72 9.58 9.71 8.17
C SER A 72 9.20 9.18 9.56
N LYS A 73 8.62 10.03 10.41
CA LYS A 73 8.02 9.61 11.70
C LYS A 73 6.87 8.62 11.56
N LYS A 74 6.28 8.49 10.36
CA LYS A 74 5.26 7.47 10.06
C LYS A 74 5.85 6.05 10.04
N VAL A 75 7.17 5.93 9.93
CA VAL A 75 7.90 4.66 9.83
C VAL A 75 8.90 4.52 10.97
N PHE A 76 9.68 5.57 11.25
CA PHE A 76 10.70 5.58 12.29
C PHE A 76 10.22 6.39 13.50
N ASP A 77 9.77 5.68 14.53
CA ASP A 77 9.36 6.28 15.80
C ASP A 77 9.69 5.31 16.95
N THR A 78 10.83 5.55 17.59
CA THR A 78 11.30 4.73 18.72
C THR A 78 10.29 4.70 19.88
N SER A 79 9.47 5.74 20.06
CA SER A 79 8.44 5.76 21.12
C SER A 79 7.27 4.81 20.87
N LYS A 80 7.14 4.32 19.64
CA LYS A 80 6.12 3.36 19.19
C LYS A 80 6.65 1.93 19.05
N VAL A 81 7.89 1.71 19.49
CA VAL A 81 8.55 0.40 19.47
C VAL A 81 8.68 -0.08 20.91
N THR A 82 8.25 -1.31 21.16
CA THR A 82 8.41 -2.01 22.45
C THR A 82 9.64 -2.93 22.36
N ASP A 83 9.52 -4.20 22.72
CA ASP A 83 10.60 -5.18 22.63
C ASP A 83 10.95 -5.55 21.18
N HIS A 84 10.02 -5.33 20.26
CA HIS A 84 10.16 -5.66 18.85
C HIS A 84 9.64 -4.55 17.95
N HIS A 85 10.22 -4.44 16.75
CA HIS A 85 9.83 -3.49 15.71
C HIS A 85 9.04 -4.19 14.59
N ALA A 86 8.56 -3.42 13.60
CA ALA A 86 7.84 -3.95 12.45
C ALA A 86 8.56 -5.10 11.72
N ILE A 87 7.80 -6.01 11.13
CA ILE A 87 8.33 -7.10 10.30
C ILE A 87 8.93 -6.50 9.02
N ILE A 88 10.25 -6.67 8.82
CA ILE A 88 11.00 -6.19 7.65
C ILE A 88 11.90 -7.31 7.11
N PRO A 89 12.36 -7.24 5.85
CA PRO A 89 13.41 -8.13 5.38
C PRO A 89 14.72 -7.84 6.11
N THR A 90 15.57 -8.86 6.25
CA THR A 90 16.91 -8.73 6.85
C THR A 90 17.99 -8.32 5.85
N GLY A 91 17.69 -8.37 4.54
CA GLY A 91 18.67 -8.22 3.46
C GLY A 91 19.49 -9.48 3.21
N VAL A 92 19.32 -10.54 4.02
CA VAL A 92 19.97 -11.83 3.77
C VAL A 92 19.27 -12.50 2.59
N TYR A 93 20.00 -12.69 1.50
CA TYR A 93 19.51 -13.47 0.37
C TYR A 93 19.40 -14.93 0.78
N SER A 94 18.19 -15.51 0.71
CA SER A 94 18.01 -16.91 1.08
C SER A 94 18.76 -17.81 0.11
N GLN A 95 19.73 -18.57 0.61
CA GLN A 95 20.31 -19.70 -0.13
C GLN A 95 19.36 -20.90 -0.16
N GLN A 96 18.30 -20.88 0.66
CA GLN A 96 17.29 -21.92 0.73
C GLN A 96 16.15 -21.59 -0.25
N ASN A 97 15.64 -22.62 -0.92
CA ASN A 97 14.48 -22.45 -1.78
C ASN A 97 13.24 -22.15 -0.91
N LEU A 98 12.76 -20.91 -0.96
CA LEU A 98 11.46 -20.54 -0.42
C LEU A 98 10.35 -21.23 -1.23
N THR A 99 9.35 -21.75 -0.52
CA THR A 99 8.13 -22.28 -1.16
C THR A 99 7.38 -21.16 -1.87
N VAL A 100 6.45 -21.50 -2.76
CA VAL A 100 5.63 -20.49 -3.46
C VAL A 100 4.88 -19.59 -2.46
N GLN A 101 4.28 -20.18 -1.42
CA GLN A 101 3.53 -19.44 -0.41
C GLN A 101 4.44 -18.55 0.45
N GLU A 102 5.64 -19.03 0.82
CA GLU A 102 6.63 -18.24 1.54
C GLU A 102 7.12 -17.06 0.69
N ARG A 103 7.35 -17.26 -0.61
CA ARG A 103 7.70 -16.17 -1.53
C ARG A 103 6.60 -15.12 -1.59
N SER A 104 5.34 -15.51 -1.65
CA SER A 104 4.21 -14.57 -1.64
C SER A 104 4.16 -13.73 -0.36
N VAL A 105 4.39 -14.33 0.81
CA VAL A 105 4.42 -13.59 2.09
C VAL A 105 5.65 -12.69 2.17
N PHE A 106 6.83 -13.18 1.76
CA PHE A 106 8.05 -12.39 1.73
C PHE A 106 7.93 -11.19 0.78
N ASP A 107 7.29 -11.37 -0.37
CA ASP A 107 7.06 -10.32 -1.35
C ASP A 107 6.26 -9.15 -0.78
N LEU A 108 5.20 -9.44 -0.02
CA LEU A 108 4.44 -8.40 0.68
C LEU A 108 5.30 -7.62 1.68
N VAL A 109 6.14 -8.32 2.45
CA VAL A 109 7.02 -7.70 3.44
C VAL A 109 8.09 -6.85 2.75
N ALA A 110 8.74 -7.36 1.72
CA ALA A 110 9.78 -6.68 0.96
C ALA A 110 9.24 -5.44 0.25
N ARG A 111 8.14 -5.56 -0.50
CA ARG A 111 7.50 -4.43 -1.19
C ARG A 111 7.05 -3.35 -0.21
N ARG A 112 6.46 -3.73 0.92
CA ARG A 112 6.03 -2.77 1.95
C ARG A 112 7.21 -2.02 2.55
N PHE A 113 8.32 -2.71 2.79
CA PHE A 113 9.55 -2.08 3.27
C PHE A 113 10.14 -1.12 2.24
N ILE A 114 10.23 -1.52 0.96
CA ILE A 114 10.74 -0.67 -0.12
C ILE A 114 9.86 0.59 -0.28
N ALA A 115 8.54 0.42 -0.29
CA ALA A 115 7.57 1.50 -0.43
C ALA A 115 7.69 2.57 0.67
N ALA A 116 8.17 2.21 1.87
CA ALA A 116 8.38 3.14 2.97
C ALA A 116 9.42 4.24 2.68
N PHE A 117 10.28 4.02 1.68
CA PHE A 117 11.32 4.97 1.27
C PHE A 117 10.96 5.74 -0.01
N TYR A 118 9.85 5.40 -0.65
CA TYR A 118 9.36 6.13 -1.81
C TYR A 118 8.62 7.42 -1.38
N PRO A 119 8.56 8.44 -2.26
CA PRO A 119 7.75 9.64 -2.02
C PRO A 119 6.27 9.35 -1.79
N ASP A 120 5.58 10.27 -1.12
CA ASP A 120 4.12 10.22 -0.97
C ASP A 120 3.44 10.30 -2.36
N CYS A 121 2.34 9.55 -2.51
CA CYS A 121 1.46 9.68 -3.66
C CYS A 121 0.74 11.03 -3.63
N LYS A 122 0.90 11.85 -4.68
CA LYS A 122 0.17 13.12 -4.83
C LYS A 122 -1.08 12.91 -5.64
N VAL A 123 -2.20 13.33 -5.07
CA VAL A 123 -3.53 13.19 -5.66
C VAL A 123 -4.19 14.57 -5.70
N SER A 124 -4.81 14.89 -6.84
CA SER A 124 -5.75 16.00 -6.97
C SER A 124 -7.17 15.47 -6.79
N THR A 125 -7.95 16.12 -5.92
CA THR A 125 -9.38 15.84 -5.77
C THR A 125 -10.15 17.08 -6.20
N THR A 126 -10.98 16.93 -7.22
CA THR A 126 -11.85 18.00 -7.72
C THR A 126 -13.27 17.74 -7.22
N THR A 127 -13.81 18.68 -6.46
CA THR A 127 -15.23 18.67 -6.06
C THR A 127 -15.98 19.74 -6.82
N ILE A 128 -17.04 19.36 -7.51
CA ILE A 128 -17.93 20.27 -8.22
C ILE A 128 -19.25 20.29 -7.47
N LEU A 129 -19.72 21.50 -7.20
CA LEU A 129 -21.03 21.78 -6.64
C LEU A 129 -21.85 22.42 -7.74
N GLY A 130 -22.99 21.81 -8.07
CA GLY A 130 -23.94 22.32 -9.05
C GLY A 130 -25.29 22.56 -8.39
N GLU A 131 -26.12 23.37 -9.04
CA GLU A 131 -27.47 23.67 -8.56
C GLU A 131 -28.44 23.62 -9.74
N VAL A 132 -29.59 22.97 -9.54
CA VAL A 132 -30.70 22.94 -10.50
C VAL A 132 -32.00 23.10 -9.73
N ASN A 133 -32.80 24.12 -10.05
CA ASN A 133 -34.07 24.40 -9.38
C ASN A 133 -33.95 24.39 -7.85
N GLU A 134 -32.94 25.09 -7.30
CA GLU A 134 -32.63 25.15 -5.85
C GLU A 134 -32.17 23.82 -5.22
N ILE A 135 -31.98 22.76 -6.02
CA ILE A 135 -31.45 21.48 -5.56
C ILE A 135 -29.94 21.44 -5.78
N GLU A 136 -29.18 21.21 -4.71
CA GLU A 136 -27.72 21.07 -4.76
C GLU A 136 -27.30 19.67 -5.19
N PHE A 137 -26.33 19.62 -6.10
CA PHE A 137 -25.67 18.41 -6.57
C PHE A 137 -24.18 18.48 -6.28
N LYS A 138 -23.58 17.32 -5.98
CA LYS A 138 -22.15 17.19 -5.76
C LYS A 138 -21.59 16.03 -6.56
N VAL A 139 -20.50 16.30 -7.27
CA VAL A 139 -19.66 15.25 -7.84
C VAL A 139 -18.22 15.46 -7.39
N THR A 140 -17.49 14.36 -7.19
CA THR A 140 -16.09 14.39 -6.77
C THR A 140 -15.29 13.45 -7.66
N GLY A 141 -14.23 13.99 -8.27
CA GLY A 141 -13.27 13.27 -9.09
C GLY A 141 -11.91 13.27 -8.43
N LYS A 142 -11.11 12.26 -8.76
CA LYS A 142 -9.80 12.05 -8.16
C LYS A 142 -8.81 11.68 -9.24
N GLN A 143 -7.67 12.37 -9.29
CA GLN A 143 -6.59 12.13 -10.24
C GLN A 143 -5.27 11.95 -9.50
N ILE A 144 -4.51 10.91 -9.84
CA ILE A 144 -3.13 10.74 -9.36
C ILE A 144 -2.22 11.65 -10.20
N LEU A 145 -1.56 12.61 -9.54
CA LEU A 145 -0.58 13.52 -10.18
C LEU A 145 0.83 12.91 -10.17
N GLU A 146 1.23 12.36 -9.02
CA GLU A 146 2.48 11.64 -8.85
C GLU A 146 2.18 10.34 -8.08
N PRO A 147 2.47 9.15 -8.64
CA PRO A 147 2.10 7.89 -7.99
C PRO A 147 2.89 7.64 -6.69
N GLY A 148 4.11 8.15 -6.56
CA GLY A 148 4.94 7.95 -5.38
C GLY A 148 5.13 6.46 -5.07
N TRP A 149 4.97 6.05 -3.81
CA TRP A 149 5.08 4.65 -3.36
C TRP A 149 4.13 3.67 -4.08
N ARG A 150 3.06 4.14 -4.71
CA ARG A 150 2.12 3.28 -5.47
C ARG A 150 2.77 2.54 -6.63
N VAL A 151 3.88 3.07 -7.17
CA VAL A 151 4.62 2.40 -8.26
C VAL A 151 5.12 1.00 -7.89
N ILE A 152 5.25 0.71 -6.58
CA ILE A 152 5.65 -0.59 -6.06
C ILE A 152 4.56 -1.66 -6.23
N PHE A 153 3.29 -1.22 -6.32
CA PHE A 153 2.10 -2.06 -6.36
C PHE A 153 1.37 -2.01 -7.72
N SER A 154 1.95 -1.38 -8.75
CA SER A 154 1.26 -1.06 -10.01
C SER A 154 0.72 -2.26 -10.81
N GLN A 155 1.22 -3.48 -10.58
CA GLN A 155 0.63 -4.67 -11.22
C GLN A 155 -0.71 -5.05 -10.58
N GLU A 156 -0.88 -4.79 -9.29
CA GLU A 156 -2.09 -5.05 -8.51
C GLU A 156 -3.08 -3.90 -8.70
N GLU A 157 -2.59 -2.65 -8.66
CA GLU A 157 -3.42 -1.46 -8.84
C GLU A 157 -3.99 -1.34 -10.26
N LYS A 158 -3.34 -1.85 -11.32
CA LYS A 158 -3.91 -1.84 -12.68
C LYS A 158 -5.23 -2.62 -12.81
N GLN A 159 -5.52 -3.56 -11.90
CA GLN A 159 -6.80 -4.26 -11.86
C GLN A 159 -7.83 -3.47 -11.05
N GLU A 160 -7.47 -2.98 -9.85
CA GLU A 160 -8.39 -2.18 -9.01
C GLU A 160 -8.69 -0.79 -9.60
N GLU A 161 -7.72 -0.12 -10.25
CA GLU A 161 -7.89 1.20 -10.87
C GLU A 161 -8.70 1.14 -12.17
N LYS A 162 -8.69 0.04 -12.93
CA LYS A 162 -9.57 -0.05 -14.12
C LYS A 162 -11.05 0.04 -13.73
N GLU A 163 -11.41 -0.50 -12.58
CA GLU A 163 -12.78 -0.45 -12.07
C GLU A 163 -13.11 0.91 -11.42
N GLU A 164 -12.16 1.57 -10.73
CA GLU A 164 -12.41 2.87 -10.08
C GLU A 164 -12.19 4.11 -10.95
N ASN A 165 -11.33 4.05 -11.98
CA ASN A 165 -10.83 5.23 -12.69
C ASN A 165 -11.66 5.60 -13.93
N GLU A 166 -12.39 4.63 -14.50
CA GLU A 166 -13.43 4.91 -15.52
C GLU A 166 -14.57 5.78 -14.96
N GLU A 167 -14.83 5.73 -13.64
CA GLU A 167 -15.88 6.53 -12.99
C GLU A 167 -15.44 7.92 -12.50
N ARG A 168 -14.13 8.24 -12.44
CA ARG A 168 -13.62 9.36 -11.61
C ARG A 168 -12.88 10.47 -12.33
N THR A 169 -12.59 10.33 -13.62
CA THR A 169 -11.97 11.41 -14.40
C THR A 169 -13.03 12.43 -14.78
N LEU A 170 -13.04 13.57 -14.07
CA LEU A 170 -13.96 14.66 -14.38
C LEU A 170 -13.45 15.49 -15.56
N PRO A 171 -14.32 15.94 -16.47
CA PRO A 171 -13.96 16.97 -17.42
C PRO A 171 -13.58 18.27 -16.71
N LEU A 172 -13.03 19.23 -17.44
CA LEU A 172 -12.69 20.53 -16.88
C LEU A 172 -13.97 21.35 -16.70
N PHE A 173 -14.17 21.89 -15.50
CA PHE A 173 -15.30 22.76 -15.16
C PHE A 173 -14.81 24.18 -14.83
N VAL A 174 -15.61 25.18 -15.18
CA VAL A 174 -15.38 26.61 -14.89
C VAL A 174 -16.51 27.12 -14.02
N LYS A 175 -16.18 27.89 -12.97
CA LYS A 175 -17.18 28.47 -12.07
C LYS A 175 -18.18 29.33 -12.87
N GLY A 176 -19.47 29.01 -12.74
CA GLY A 176 -20.56 29.71 -13.40
C GLY A 176 -20.93 29.17 -14.78
N GLU A 177 -20.27 28.12 -15.27
CA GLU A 177 -20.74 27.43 -16.46
C GLU A 177 -22.10 26.77 -16.21
N SER A 178 -22.88 26.59 -17.28
CA SER A 178 -24.17 25.94 -17.25
C SER A 178 -24.39 25.16 -18.54
N GLY A 179 -25.26 24.15 -18.49
CA GLY A 179 -25.51 23.29 -19.64
C GLY A 179 -26.75 22.41 -19.46
N PRO A 180 -27.17 21.74 -20.54
CA PRO A 180 -28.26 20.78 -20.46
C PRO A 180 -27.88 19.63 -19.54
N HIS A 181 -28.84 19.13 -18.77
CA HIS A 181 -28.70 17.96 -17.92
C HIS A 181 -29.90 17.04 -18.10
N THR A 182 -29.67 15.74 -17.98
CA THR A 182 -30.73 14.73 -17.99
C THR A 182 -30.85 14.16 -16.59
N PRO A 183 -31.99 14.36 -15.90
CA PRO A 183 -32.19 13.79 -14.57
C PRO A 183 -32.28 12.26 -14.66
N ASP A 184 -31.74 11.57 -13.67
CA ASP A 184 -31.82 10.12 -13.51
C ASP A 184 -32.18 9.77 -12.06
N LEU A 185 -33.01 8.73 -11.89
CA LEU A 185 -33.46 8.27 -10.57
C LEU A 185 -32.84 6.91 -10.27
N ASN A 186 -31.84 6.91 -9.37
CA ASN A 186 -31.17 5.69 -8.94
C ASN A 186 -31.85 5.11 -7.69
N GLU A 187 -32.65 4.07 -7.87
CA GLU A 187 -33.18 3.27 -6.77
C GLU A 187 -32.13 2.30 -6.26
N LYS A 188 -31.74 2.45 -4.98
CA LYS A 188 -30.75 1.59 -4.33
C LYS A 188 -31.36 0.92 -3.12
N GLN A 189 -30.95 -0.33 -2.86
CA GLN A 189 -31.31 -1.06 -1.65
C GLN A 189 -30.10 -1.16 -0.72
N THR A 190 -30.35 -1.01 0.58
CA THR A 190 -29.34 -1.26 1.60
C THR A 190 -28.97 -2.74 1.59
N GLN A 191 -27.68 -3.01 1.76
CA GLN A 191 -27.18 -4.38 1.90
C GLN A 191 -26.92 -4.66 3.38
N PRO A 192 -27.18 -5.89 3.87
CA PRO A 192 -26.78 -6.26 5.22
C PRO A 192 -25.25 -6.17 5.38
N PRO A 193 -24.74 -5.99 6.60
CA PRO A 193 -23.30 -5.96 6.85
C PRO A 193 -22.63 -7.23 6.30
N LYS A 194 -21.45 -7.07 5.70
CA LYS A 194 -20.65 -8.21 5.26
C LYS A 194 -20.27 -9.05 6.49
N PRO A 195 -20.36 -10.39 6.42
CA PRO A 195 -19.83 -11.27 7.47
C PRO A 195 -18.33 -11.04 7.71
N HIS A 196 -17.86 -11.40 8.89
CA HIS A 196 -16.42 -11.37 9.19
C HIS A 196 -15.65 -12.35 8.29
N THR A 197 -14.51 -11.90 7.80
CA THR A 197 -13.53 -12.66 7.00
C THR A 197 -12.16 -12.58 7.63
#